data_AF-A0A0D2GH81-F1
#
_entry.id   AF-A0A0D2GH81-F1
#
_cell.length_a   1.000
_cell.length_b   1.000
_cell.length_c   1.000
_cell.angle_alpha   90.00
_cell.angle_beta   90.00
_cell.angle_gamma   90.00
#
_symmetry.space_group_name_H-M   'P 1'
#
loop_
_entity.id
_entity.type
_entity.pdbx_description
1 polymer ?
#
loop_
_entity_poly.entity_id
_entity_poly.type
_entity_poly.pdbx_seq_one_letter_code
_entity_poly.pdbx_strand_id
1 'polypeptide(L)'
;MNGGRWRIVLRHELYPPALRSQSLHRSWSCSTRLAAKRSRLPTYAKRATLKTPDPTLESVLRSEVKKLKSDLKSKSEKHDSYYISPDLVSALHGLGFFSIETVVQVLRYLCGELKKLPLANALISATSQQRFLQVSEEVLGTDEAALMRDPQILRKAFHSLGQNDFHKQNRKGNDGCDALRMAFFAGETEAGVDAAAAEIALGASLSQHEARLSPRIFDYVKAKAFERNDWLAILLYLDEMSRKTGTEATARESYQLAKDLLTMVEPSKYLRTQNSSLLQPRNLPWRVLHDAAESYLSYLGEGAEYNQVQSDLENAIRDGLFKYSDVSAVPFALRQPGVTEKHSKEWIELATQSASVGDADSSLQLAFYYLSKDGWRPAEPNKRPREWTGIEWLGVSAALSAPDTGPMVAKYLGLAHLLREHGYVDEGMSWIDFAKESMGEAGLDPDNRWNNYLGEFQLAWKDTDESEFLKKYEKSSEEFLGQLERV
;
A
#
# COMPACT_ATOMS: atom_id res chain seq x y z
N MET A 1 -41.71 -20.97 -42.17
CA MET A 1 -41.58 -19.55 -42.58
C MET A 1 -41.90 -18.67 -41.39
N ASN A 2 -41.18 -17.55 -41.28
CA ASN A 2 -41.21 -16.48 -40.27
C ASN A 2 -40.54 -16.76 -38.91
N GLY A 3 -39.37 -16.12 -38.75
CA GLY A 3 -38.75 -15.85 -37.47
C GLY A 3 -39.24 -14.56 -36.82
N GLY A 4 -38.75 -14.30 -35.60
CA GLY A 4 -38.93 -13.05 -34.84
C GLY A 4 -39.16 -13.33 -33.36
N ARG A 5 -38.12 -13.50 -32.55
CA ARG A 5 -37.44 -12.47 -31.73
C ARG A 5 -38.30 -11.89 -30.57
N TRP A 6 -37.90 -12.27 -29.36
CA TRP A 6 -37.78 -11.46 -28.13
C TRP A 6 -38.99 -10.67 -27.62
N ARG A 7 -39.68 -11.22 -26.62
CA ARG A 7 -40.32 -10.44 -25.53
C ARG A 7 -40.39 -11.28 -24.24
N ILE A 8 -39.23 -11.58 -23.69
CA ILE A 8 -39.07 -11.79 -22.24
C ILE A 8 -38.24 -10.60 -21.77
N VAL A 9 -38.92 -9.50 -21.45
CA VAL A 9 -38.33 -8.37 -20.71
C VAL A 9 -39.30 -8.06 -19.58
N LEU A 10 -39.00 -8.68 -18.45
CA LEU A 10 -38.78 -7.98 -17.18
C LEU A 10 -39.64 -6.72 -17.00
N ARG A 11 -40.90 -6.92 -16.60
CA ARG A 11 -41.52 -6.00 -15.66
C ARG A 11 -40.90 -6.24 -14.29
N HIS A 12 -39.64 -5.81 -14.14
CA HIS A 12 -39.19 -5.31 -12.85
C HIS A 12 -40.04 -4.07 -12.59
N GLU A 13 -41.17 -4.28 -11.92
CA GLU A 13 -41.79 -3.22 -11.13
C GLU A 13 -40.75 -2.84 -10.06
N LEU A 14 -40.04 -1.78 -10.43
CA LEU A 14 -39.08 -1.03 -9.65
C LEU A 14 -39.77 -0.59 -8.37
N TYR A 15 -39.59 -1.39 -7.32
CA TYR A 15 -39.78 -0.92 -5.95
C TYR A 15 -38.94 0.35 -5.77
N PRO A 16 -39.55 1.50 -5.43
CA PRO A 16 -38.81 2.74 -5.28
C PRO A 16 -37.78 2.59 -4.14
N PRO A 17 -36.55 3.11 -4.32
CA PRO A 17 -35.48 3.00 -3.33
C PRO A 17 -35.83 3.55 -1.93
N ALA A 18 -36.91 4.33 -1.81
CA ALA A 18 -37.41 4.86 -0.54
C ALA A 18 -37.82 3.78 0.49
N LEU A 19 -38.16 2.56 0.06
CA LEU A 19 -38.54 1.49 1.00
C LEU A 19 -37.35 0.67 1.53
N ARG A 20 -36.21 0.62 0.82
CA ARG A 20 -35.00 -0.05 1.34
C ARG A 20 -34.36 0.72 2.50
N SER A 21 -34.46 2.05 2.52
CA SER A 21 -33.98 2.85 3.66
C SER A 21 -34.92 2.76 4.87
N GLN A 22 -36.22 2.49 4.68
CA GLN A 22 -37.17 2.34 5.79
C GLN A 22 -37.04 0.98 6.51
N SER A 23 -36.64 -0.08 5.82
CA SER A 23 -36.44 -1.41 6.45
C SER A 23 -35.21 -1.47 7.37
N LEU A 24 -34.22 -0.56 7.22
CA LEU A 24 -33.08 -0.47 8.14
C LEU A 24 -33.30 0.49 9.31
N HIS A 25 -34.38 1.29 9.31
CA HIS A 25 -34.71 2.17 10.43
C HIS A 25 -35.69 1.56 11.46
N ARG A 26 -36.09 0.28 11.31
CA ARG A 26 -36.94 -0.43 12.28
C ARG A 26 -36.16 -1.46 13.08
N SER A 27 -35.56 -1.01 14.19
CA SER A 27 -35.52 -1.75 15.48
C SER A 27 -34.73 -1.01 16.57
N TRP A 28 -34.45 0.29 16.44
CA TRP A 28 -34.05 1.13 17.58
C TRP A 28 -35.20 2.07 17.99
N SER A 29 -36.44 1.56 17.88
CA SER A 29 -37.63 2.10 18.51
C SER A 29 -37.49 1.99 20.04
N CYS A 30 -36.63 2.82 20.60
CA CYS A 30 -36.43 2.94 22.03
C CYS A 30 -37.63 3.68 22.62
N SER A 31 -38.25 3.10 23.64
CA SER A 31 -39.29 3.77 24.42
C SER A 31 -38.80 5.14 24.91
N THR A 32 -39.72 6.08 25.13
CA THR A 32 -39.43 7.42 25.66
C THR A 32 -38.57 7.38 26.94
N ARG A 33 -38.70 6.32 27.76
CA ARG A 33 -37.85 6.08 28.94
C ARG A 33 -36.38 5.78 28.61
N LEU A 34 -36.11 5.06 27.52
CA LEU A 34 -34.74 4.79 27.06
C LEU A 34 -34.14 6.02 26.37
N ALA A 35 -34.92 6.75 25.58
CA ALA A 35 -34.49 8.05 25.03
C ALA A 35 -34.13 9.04 26.15
N ALA A 36 -34.97 9.14 27.18
CA ALA A 36 -34.73 10.00 28.34
C ALA A 36 -33.59 9.53 29.27
N LYS A 37 -33.21 8.24 29.24
CA LYS A 37 -31.98 7.78 29.90
C LYS A 37 -30.73 8.11 29.10
N ARG A 38 -30.82 8.16 27.77
CA ARG A 38 -29.72 8.50 26.86
C ARG A 38 -29.45 10.00 26.77
N SER A 39 -30.46 10.85 26.93
CA SER A 39 -30.30 12.31 27.00
C SER A 39 -29.84 12.80 28.38
N ARG A 40 -29.65 11.92 29.36
CA ARG A 40 -29.12 12.30 30.67
C ARG A 40 -27.61 12.46 30.55
N LEU A 41 -27.14 13.69 30.78
CA LEU A 41 -25.74 13.98 31.03
C LEU A 41 -25.17 12.95 32.03
N PRO A 42 -23.97 12.39 31.77
CA PRO A 42 -23.24 11.69 32.80
C PRO A 42 -23.09 12.61 34.02
N THR A 43 -23.28 12.07 35.22
CA THR A 43 -23.35 12.84 36.47
C THR A 43 -22.09 13.69 36.75
N TYR A 44 -20.99 13.45 36.04
CA TYR A 44 -19.74 14.20 36.14
C TYR A 44 -19.65 15.44 35.24
N ALA A 45 -20.53 15.61 34.24
CA ALA A 45 -20.51 16.76 33.33
C ALA A 45 -21.21 17.97 33.98
N LYS A 46 -20.43 18.85 34.61
CA LYS A 46 -20.95 20.09 35.21
C LYS A 46 -21.40 21.08 34.12
N ARG A 47 -22.64 21.56 34.23
CA ARG A 47 -23.15 22.68 33.44
C ARG A 47 -22.49 23.98 33.91
N ALA A 48 -21.84 24.72 33.02
CA ALA A 48 -21.06 25.90 33.37
C ALA A 48 -21.77 27.23 33.04
N THR A 49 -21.50 28.26 33.83
CA THR A 49 -21.98 29.63 33.69
C THR A 49 -20.93 30.48 32.98
N LEU A 50 -21.33 31.19 31.92
CA LEU A 50 -20.46 31.98 31.04
C LEU A 50 -19.77 33.14 31.78
N LYS A 51 -18.47 33.35 31.48
CA LYS A 51 -17.84 34.67 31.59
C LYS A 51 -17.92 35.35 30.23
N THR A 52 -18.46 36.56 30.20
CA THR A 52 -18.54 37.42 29.01
C THR A 52 -17.15 37.63 28.39
N PRO A 53 -16.93 37.28 27.11
CA PRO A 53 -15.65 37.45 26.43
C PRO A 53 -15.32 38.92 26.09
N ASP A 54 -14.04 39.18 25.87
CA ASP A 54 -13.51 40.45 25.32
C ASP A 54 -14.03 40.72 23.89
N PRO A 55 -14.34 41.98 23.53
CA PRO A 55 -14.99 42.34 22.26
C PRO A 55 -14.13 42.10 21.01
N THR A 56 -12.80 42.05 21.15
CA THR A 56 -11.88 41.73 20.04
C THR A 56 -11.98 40.25 19.64
N LEU A 57 -12.07 39.35 20.63
CA LEU A 57 -12.35 37.92 20.43
C LEU A 57 -13.71 37.74 19.75
N GLU A 58 -14.72 38.50 20.17
CA GLU A 58 -16.08 38.37 19.64
C GLU A 58 -16.17 38.59 18.12
N SER A 59 -15.36 39.50 17.55
CA SER A 59 -15.37 39.78 16.11
C SER A 59 -14.76 38.64 15.26
N VAL A 60 -13.60 38.12 15.67
CA VAL A 60 -12.90 37.00 15.01
C VAL A 60 -13.74 35.73 15.13
N LEU A 61 -14.29 35.47 16.32
CA LEU A 61 -15.15 34.33 16.59
C LEU A 61 -16.45 34.37 15.80
N ARG A 62 -17.12 35.53 15.73
CA ARG A 62 -18.33 35.67 14.90
C ARG A 62 -17.99 35.40 13.44
N SER A 63 -16.79 35.73 12.96
CA SER A 63 -16.38 35.42 11.58
C SER A 63 -16.09 33.92 11.39
N GLU A 64 -15.45 33.26 12.35
CA GLU A 64 -15.15 31.82 12.33
C GLU A 64 -16.42 30.97 12.45
N VAL A 65 -17.32 31.30 13.38
CA VAL A 65 -18.60 30.61 13.52
C VAL A 65 -19.52 30.93 12.36
N LYS A 66 -19.51 32.16 11.81
CA LYS A 66 -20.21 32.44 10.55
C LYS A 66 -19.63 31.64 9.40
N LYS A 67 -18.31 31.45 9.33
CA LYS A 67 -17.65 30.63 8.31
C LYS A 67 -18.02 29.17 8.47
N LEU A 68 -18.02 28.63 9.69
CA LEU A 68 -18.50 27.28 9.99
C LEU A 68 -19.98 27.11 9.65
N LYS A 69 -20.83 28.07 10.03
CA LYS A 69 -22.26 28.08 9.72
C LYS A 69 -22.52 28.29 8.23
N SER A 70 -21.68 29.06 7.53
CA SER A 70 -21.75 29.22 6.08
C SER A 70 -21.22 27.99 5.37
N ASP A 71 -20.21 27.31 5.90
CA ASP A 71 -19.72 26.02 5.40
C ASP A 71 -20.81 24.96 5.62
N LEU A 72 -21.47 24.93 6.79
CA LEU A 72 -22.66 24.11 7.07
C LEU A 72 -23.78 24.38 6.06
N LYS A 73 -24.04 25.65 5.72
CA LYS A 73 -25.10 26.04 4.76
C LYS A 73 -24.71 25.86 3.29
N SER A 74 -23.47 26.15 2.91
CA SER A 74 -22.97 26.11 1.52
C SER A 74 -22.51 24.72 1.09
N LYS A 75 -22.11 23.84 2.02
CA LYS A 75 -21.83 22.42 1.75
C LYS A 75 -23.09 21.59 1.49
N SER A 76 -24.28 22.18 1.66
CA SER A 76 -25.50 21.67 1.04
C SER A 76 -25.42 21.66 -0.49
N GLU A 77 -24.51 22.42 -1.12
CA GLU A 77 -24.48 22.62 -2.57
C GLU A 77 -23.12 22.32 -3.25
N LYS A 78 -21.99 22.23 -2.53
CA LYS A 78 -20.67 21.92 -3.14
C LYS A 78 -19.94 20.76 -2.46
N HIS A 79 -19.67 19.73 -3.26
CA HIS A 79 -18.95 18.49 -2.95
C HIS A 79 -17.54 18.70 -2.40
N ASP A 80 -17.42 18.85 -1.09
CA ASP A 80 -16.29 18.30 -0.31
C ASP A 80 -16.91 17.31 0.69
N SER A 81 -17.63 16.32 0.15
CA SER A 81 -18.40 15.32 0.90
C SER A 81 -17.45 14.41 1.65
N TYR A 82 -17.17 14.78 2.89
CA TYR A 82 -16.47 13.92 3.82
C TYR A 82 -17.32 12.70 4.12
N TYR A 83 -16.81 11.52 3.79
CA TYR A 83 -17.48 10.27 4.06
C TYR A 83 -17.41 9.95 5.56
N ILE A 84 -18.57 9.73 6.17
CA ILE A 84 -18.69 9.31 7.56
C ILE A 84 -18.93 7.80 7.55
N SER A 85 -17.95 7.01 7.98
CA SER A 85 -18.09 5.56 8.05
C SER A 85 -19.08 5.14 9.13
N PRO A 86 -19.70 3.94 9.00
CA PRO A 86 -20.50 3.36 10.07
C PRO A 86 -19.75 3.22 11.39
N ASP A 87 -18.44 2.94 11.33
CA ASP A 87 -17.58 2.80 12.51
C ASP A 87 -17.45 4.13 13.26
N LEU A 88 -17.28 5.24 12.53
CA LEU A 88 -17.26 6.58 13.12
C LEU A 88 -18.61 6.95 13.75
N VAL A 89 -19.72 6.63 13.07
CA VAL A 89 -21.08 6.83 13.61
C VAL A 89 -21.26 6.07 14.92
N SER A 90 -20.92 4.78 14.93
CA SER A 90 -21.04 3.92 16.10
C SER A 90 -20.16 4.37 17.26
N ALA A 91 -18.91 4.77 16.99
CA ALA A 91 -18.00 5.27 18.00
C ALA A 91 -18.53 6.58 18.63
N LEU A 92 -18.93 7.56 17.82
CA LEU A 92 -19.47 8.83 18.30
C LEU A 92 -20.79 8.65 19.07
N HIS A 93 -21.69 7.78 18.61
CA HIS A 93 -22.88 7.42 19.38
C HIS A 93 -22.53 6.76 20.72
N GLY A 94 -21.52 5.89 20.75
CA GLY A 94 -21.01 5.28 21.98
C GLY A 94 -20.46 6.29 22.99
N LEU A 95 -19.95 7.43 22.51
CA LEU A 95 -19.50 8.56 23.32
C LEU A 95 -20.62 9.52 23.76
N GLY A 96 -21.84 9.35 23.25
CA GLY A 96 -23.01 10.16 23.60
C GLY A 96 -23.36 11.26 22.59
N PHE A 97 -22.71 11.31 21.43
CA PHE A 97 -23.07 12.23 20.35
C PHE A 97 -24.25 11.70 19.53
N PHE A 98 -25.14 12.57 19.08
CA PHE A 98 -26.31 12.24 18.27
C PHE A 98 -26.41 13.05 16.99
N SER A 99 -25.91 14.30 16.96
CA SER A 99 -25.83 15.15 15.77
C SER A 99 -24.57 14.85 14.94
N ILE A 100 -24.42 13.59 14.52
CA ILE A 100 -23.16 13.04 13.99
C ILE A 100 -22.51 13.92 12.91
N GLU A 101 -23.26 14.34 11.89
CA GLU A 101 -22.71 15.20 10.83
C GLU A 101 -22.17 16.53 11.36
N THR A 102 -22.87 17.13 12.32
CA THR A 102 -22.47 18.41 12.91
C THR A 102 -21.24 18.24 13.81
N VAL A 103 -21.23 17.18 14.63
CA VAL A 103 -20.09 16.83 15.50
C VAL A 103 -18.84 16.57 14.67
N VAL A 104 -18.95 15.80 13.58
CA VAL A 104 -17.84 15.55 12.67
C VAL A 104 -17.28 16.85 12.08
N GLN A 105 -18.14 17.79 11.69
CA GLN A 105 -17.68 19.08 11.17
C GLN A 105 -16.95 19.91 12.23
N VAL A 106 -17.46 19.94 13.46
CA VAL A 106 -16.78 20.62 14.58
C VAL A 106 -15.43 19.96 14.85
N LEU A 107 -15.36 18.63 14.91
CA LEU A 107 -14.11 17.90 15.13
C LEU A 107 -13.08 18.17 14.02
N ARG A 108 -13.49 18.17 12.75
CA ARG A 108 -12.60 18.49 11.62
C ARG A 108 -12.09 19.93 11.67
N TYR A 109 -12.96 20.87 12.03
CA TYR A 109 -12.55 22.26 12.24
C TYR A 109 -11.52 22.38 13.36
N LEU A 110 -11.80 21.75 14.51
CA LEU A 110 -10.88 21.74 15.63
C LEU A 110 -9.55 21.11 15.24
N CYS A 111 -9.54 19.99 14.52
CA CYS A 111 -8.30 19.38 14.03
C CYS A 111 -7.49 20.36 13.15
N GLY A 112 -8.16 21.04 12.20
CA GLY A 112 -7.53 22.02 11.31
C GLY A 112 -6.94 23.24 12.02
N GLU A 113 -7.50 23.65 13.15
CA GLU A 113 -6.97 24.74 13.97
C GLU A 113 -5.91 24.27 14.96
N LEU A 114 -6.10 23.11 15.56
CA LEU A 114 -5.22 22.56 16.60
C LEU A 114 -3.89 22.06 16.04
N LYS A 115 -3.82 21.67 14.76
CA LYS A 115 -2.54 21.28 14.12
C LYS A 115 -1.52 22.44 14.04
N LYS A 116 -1.98 23.68 14.22
CA LYS A 116 -1.11 24.87 14.32
C LYS A 116 -0.46 25.00 15.71
N LEU A 117 -0.87 24.20 16.68
CA LEU A 117 -0.35 24.17 18.03
C LEU A 117 0.56 22.94 18.24
N PRO A 118 1.44 22.96 19.26
CA PRO A 118 2.17 21.76 19.65
C PRO A 118 1.19 20.62 19.97
N LEU A 119 1.34 19.48 19.28
CA LEU A 119 0.41 18.34 19.35
C LEU A 119 0.15 17.85 20.78
N ALA A 120 1.17 17.87 21.64
CA ALA A 120 1.06 17.47 23.05
C ALA A 120 0.06 18.29 23.87
N ASN A 121 -0.18 19.55 23.47
CA ASN A 121 -1.06 20.47 24.20
C ASN A 121 -2.35 20.78 23.42
N ALA A 122 -2.56 20.16 22.25
CA ALA A 122 -3.66 20.46 21.34
C ALA A 122 -5.02 20.21 22.00
N LEU A 123 -5.28 19.00 22.50
CA LEU A 123 -6.58 18.66 23.10
C LEU A 123 -6.80 19.32 24.48
N ILE A 124 -5.73 19.61 25.21
CA ILE A 124 -5.82 20.44 26.42
C ILE A 124 -6.27 21.85 26.03
N SER A 125 -5.72 22.41 24.96
CA SER A 125 -6.12 23.72 24.43
C SER A 125 -7.58 23.71 23.96
N ALA A 126 -8.00 22.65 23.27
CA ALA A 126 -9.38 22.47 22.79
C ALA A 126 -10.42 22.49 23.93
N THR A 127 -10.07 21.92 25.08
CA THR A 127 -10.96 21.81 26.25
C THR A 127 -10.86 22.99 27.23
N SER A 128 -9.84 23.84 27.12
CA SER A 128 -9.59 24.95 28.05
C SER A 128 -9.70 26.35 27.42
N GLN A 129 -9.38 26.51 26.13
CA GLN A 129 -9.40 27.83 25.48
C GLN A 129 -10.81 28.22 25.07
N GLN A 130 -11.22 29.42 25.50
CA GLN A 130 -12.57 29.94 25.28
C GLN A 130 -13.00 29.95 23.81
N ARG A 131 -12.08 30.22 22.87
CA ARG A 131 -12.36 30.20 21.42
C ARG A 131 -12.89 28.85 20.92
N PHE A 132 -12.31 27.72 21.36
CA PHE A 132 -12.73 26.39 20.92
C PHE A 132 -14.00 25.92 21.62
N LEU A 133 -14.14 26.31 22.89
CA LEU A 133 -15.35 26.05 23.66
C LEU A 133 -16.58 26.76 23.07
N GLN A 134 -16.43 28.02 22.67
CA GLN A 134 -17.51 28.80 22.09
C GLN A 134 -17.96 28.27 20.72
N VAL A 135 -17.01 27.83 19.87
CA VAL A 135 -17.35 27.16 18.61
C VAL A 135 -18.24 25.94 18.86
N SER A 136 -17.88 25.12 19.86
CA SER A 136 -18.67 23.93 20.21
C SER A 136 -20.07 24.29 20.73
N GLU A 137 -20.18 25.31 21.60
CA GLU A 137 -21.47 25.76 22.17
C GLU A 137 -22.39 26.47 21.15
N GLU A 138 -21.83 27.17 20.18
CA GLU A 138 -22.61 27.90 19.17
C GLU A 138 -23.13 27.03 18.03
N VAL A 139 -22.54 25.85 17.85
CA VAL A 139 -22.81 24.92 16.75
C VAL A 139 -23.54 23.66 17.24
N LEU A 140 -23.18 23.14 18.42
CA LEU A 140 -23.79 21.94 19.00
C LEU A 140 -24.84 22.30 20.05
N GLY A 141 -25.73 21.35 20.36
CA GLY A 141 -26.62 21.46 21.51
C GLY A 141 -25.83 21.49 22.83
N THR A 142 -26.44 22.00 23.91
CA THR A 142 -25.79 22.17 25.22
C THR A 142 -25.17 20.88 25.75
N ASP A 143 -25.79 19.73 25.47
CA ASP A 143 -25.36 18.43 25.98
C ASP A 143 -24.12 17.92 25.23
N GLU A 144 -24.10 18.02 23.90
CA GLU A 144 -22.96 17.61 23.07
C GLU A 144 -21.77 18.57 23.22
N ALA A 145 -22.04 19.87 23.39
CA ALA A 145 -21.00 20.84 23.72
C ALA A 145 -20.32 20.52 25.06
N ALA A 146 -21.05 19.95 26.03
CA ALA A 146 -20.46 19.49 27.29
C ALA A 146 -19.55 18.27 27.08
N LEU A 147 -19.91 17.35 26.18
CA LEU A 147 -19.05 16.21 25.81
C LEU A 147 -17.73 16.66 25.17
N MET A 148 -17.77 17.72 24.34
CA MET A 148 -16.58 18.31 23.72
C MET A 148 -15.61 18.96 24.73
N ARG A 149 -16.06 19.25 25.95
CA ARG A 149 -15.23 19.77 27.05
C ARG A 149 -14.50 18.69 27.83
N ASP A 150 -14.95 17.44 27.72
CA ASP A 150 -14.32 16.34 28.43
C ASP A 150 -13.10 15.84 27.62
N PRO A 151 -11.87 16.00 28.15
CA PRO A 151 -10.67 15.54 27.44
C PRO A 151 -10.65 14.01 27.20
N GLN A 152 -11.31 13.23 28.06
CA GLN A 152 -11.40 11.76 27.90
C GLN A 152 -12.31 11.37 26.74
N ILE A 153 -13.38 12.13 26.51
CA ILE A 153 -14.28 11.92 25.37
C ILE A 153 -13.65 12.47 24.10
N LEU A 154 -13.08 13.67 24.17
CA LEU A 154 -12.53 14.36 23.01
C LEU A 154 -11.37 13.58 22.37
N ARG A 155 -10.47 12.99 23.17
CA ARG A 155 -9.37 12.18 22.62
C ARG A 155 -9.87 10.95 21.86
N LYS A 156 -10.93 10.28 22.33
CA LYS A 156 -11.56 9.14 21.64
C LYS A 156 -12.27 9.57 20.37
N ALA A 157 -12.96 10.71 20.41
CA ALA A 157 -13.59 11.29 19.23
C ALA A 157 -12.55 11.65 18.15
N PHE A 158 -11.41 12.20 18.55
CA PHE A 158 -10.28 12.48 17.64
C PHE A 158 -9.64 11.20 17.10
N HIS A 159 -9.49 10.15 17.91
CA HIS A 159 -9.02 8.85 17.46
C HIS A 159 -9.92 8.28 16.35
N SER A 160 -11.23 8.21 16.59
CA SER A 160 -12.19 7.70 15.59
C SER A 160 -12.27 8.58 14.35
N LEU A 161 -12.18 9.92 14.50
CA LEU A 161 -12.09 10.84 13.36
C LEU A 161 -10.85 10.54 12.52
N GLY A 162 -9.69 10.38 13.17
CA GLY A 162 -8.42 10.10 12.53
C GLY A 162 -8.45 8.79 11.75
N GLN A 163 -9.00 7.72 12.31
CA GLN A 163 -9.21 6.45 11.59
C GLN A 163 -10.09 6.63 10.35
N ASN A 164 -11.16 7.42 10.46
CA ASN A 164 -12.09 7.66 9.35
C ASN A 164 -11.47 8.46 8.20
N ASP A 165 -10.52 9.35 8.47
CA ASP A 165 -9.75 10.09 7.45
C ASP A 165 -8.94 9.15 6.53
N PHE A 166 -8.49 8.00 7.05
CA PHE A 166 -7.82 6.94 6.30
C PHE A 166 -8.78 5.96 5.63
N HIS A 167 -10.10 6.22 5.65
CA HIS A 167 -11.04 5.45 4.84
C HIS A 167 -10.76 5.66 3.34
N LYS A 168 -10.91 4.61 2.54
CA LYS A 168 -10.67 4.63 1.07
C LYS A 168 -11.43 5.73 0.31
N GLN A 169 -12.47 6.32 0.89
CA GLN A 169 -13.26 7.42 0.32
C GLN A 169 -12.78 8.83 0.73
N ASN A 170 -12.05 8.98 1.84
CA ASN A 170 -11.64 10.29 2.34
C ASN A 170 -10.24 10.72 1.84
N ARG A 171 -9.33 9.76 1.57
CA ARG A 171 -8.01 9.85 0.88
C ARG A 171 -7.09 11.08 1.11
N LYS A 172 -7.38 12.00 2.05
CA LYS A 172 -6.56 13.21 2.29
C LYS A 172 -5.59 13.09 3.47
N GLY A 173 -5.67 12.02 4.29
CA GLY A 173 -4.63 11.45 5.16
C GLY A 173 -3.96 12.33 6.25
N ASN A 174 -3.50 13.54 5.92
CA ASN A 174 -2.71 14.40 6.80
C ASN A 174 -3.51 14.86 8.02
N ASP A 175 -4.74 15.37 7.82
CA ASP A 175 -5.59 15.80 8.94
C ASP A 175 -5.93 14.62 9.87
N GLY A 176 -6.09 13.41 9.32
CA GLY A 176 -6.27 12.18 10.06
C GLY A 176 -5.05 11.79 10.89
N CYS A 177 -3.85 11.89 10.31
CA CYS A 177 -2.61 11.61 11.01
C CYS A 177 -2.42 12.56 12.21
N ASP A 178 -2.70 13.85 12.01
CA ASP A 178 -2.65 14.83 13.09
C ASP A 178 -3.69 14.54 14.17
N ALA A 179 -4.91 14.15 13.81
CA ALA A 179 -5.94 13.75 14.77
C ALA A 179 -5.52 12.54 15.62
N LEU A 180 -4.91 11.52 14.99
CA LEU A 180 -4.39 10.33 15.68
C LEU A 180 -3.25 10.69 16.65
N ARG A 181 -2.31 11.53 16.20
CA ARG A 181 -1.21 12.04 17.05
C ARG A 181 -1.74 12.82 18.25
N MET A 182 -2.71 13.71 18.04
CA MET A 182 -3.33 14.49 19.13
C MET A 182 -4.04 13.60 20.14
N ALA A 183 -4.79 12.59 19.67
CA ALA A 183 -5.44 11.61 20.53
C ALA A 183 -4.42 10.83 21.37
N PHE A 184 -3.35 10.35 20.73
CA PHE A 184 -2.27 9.63 21.40
C PHE A 184 -1.60 10.47 22.48
N PHE A 185 -1.20 11.70 22.16
CA PHE A 185 -0.54 12.57 23.16
C PHE A 185 -1.48 13.04 24.28
N ALA A 186 -2.80 12.99 24.08
CA ALA A 186 -3.80 13.16 25.14
C ALA A 186 -4.07 11.89 25.96
N GLY A 187 -3.32 10.81 25.73
CA GLY A 187 -3.36 9.58 26.49
C GLY A 187 -4.34 8.53 25.98
N GLU A 188 -4.79 8.62 24.73
CA GLU A 188 -5.50 7.51 24.07
C GLU A 188 -4.48 6.53 23.48
N THR A 189 -4.19 5.45 24.20
CA THR A 189 -3.06 4.55 23.88
C THR A 189 -3.26 3.77 22.59
N GLU A 190 -4.50 3.40 22.26
CA GLU A 190 -4.81 2.68 21.01
C GLU A 190 -4.49 3.55 19.77
N ALA A 191 -4.68 4.87 19.88
CA ALA A 191 -4.34 5.80 18.81
C ALA A 191 -2.84 5.84 18.48
N GLY A 192 -1.96 5.36 19.36
CA GLY A 192 -0.51 5.36 19.12
C GLY A 192 -0.09 4.42 18.00
N VAL A 193 -0.70 3.23 17.92
CA VAL A 193 -0.43 2.25 16.85
C VAL A 193 -1.01 2.75 15.53
N ASP A 194 -2.23 3.29 15.55
CA ASP A 194 -2.86 3.88 14.38
C ASP A 194 -2.10 5.12 13.86
N ALA A 195 -1.57 5.96 14.76
CA ALA A 195 -0.74 7.09 14.39
C ALA A 195 0.55 6.64 13.70
N ALA A 196 1.17 5.55 14.16
CA ALA A 196 2.34 4.97 13.51
C ALA A 196 2.02 4.44 12.11
N ALA A 197 0.91 3.73 11.97
CA ALA A 197 0.43 3.27 10.67
C ALA A 197 0.17 4.45 9.70
N ALA A 198 -0.43 5.53 10.21
CA ALA A 198 -0.67 6.75 9.45
C ALA A 198 0.63 7.41 8.98
N GLU A 199 1.61 7.54 9.87
CA GLU A 199 2.92 8.10 9.56
C GLU A 199 3.68 7.27 8.52
N ILE A 200 3.65 5.93 8.65
CA ILE A 200 4.24 5.02 7.67
C ILE A 200 3.54 5.15 6.30
N ALA A 201 2.20 5.22 6.28
CA ALA A 201 1.43 5.34 5.05
C ALA A 201 1.71 6.66 4.31
N LEU A 202 1.80 7.77 5.05
CA LEU A 202 2.12 9.09 4.49
C LEU A 202 3.61 9.23 4.12
N GLY A 203 4.50 8.57 4.87
CA GLY A 203 5.94 8.57 4.66
C GLY A 203 6.45 7.55 3.64
N ALA A 204 5.56 6.85 2.92
CA ALA A 204 5.95 5.78 2.00
C ALA A 204 6.85 6.25 0.84
N SER A 205 6.80 7.55 0.50
CA SER A 205 7.66 8.16 -0.52
C SER A 205 9.00 8.70 0.02
N LEU A 206 9.22 8.66 1.34
CA LEU A 206 10.44 9.16 1.95
C LEU A 206 11.62 8.22 1.66
N SER A 207 12.81 8.80 1.55
CA SER A 207 14.04 8.03 1.31
C SER A 207 14.34 7.07 2.47
N GLN A 208 15.11 6.00 2.22
CA GLN A 208 15.45 4.98 3.23
C GLN A 208 16.14 5.57 4.47
N HIS A 209 16.80 6.72 4.35
CA HIS A 209 17.51 7.39 5.44
C HIS A 209 16.61 8.27 6.31
N GLU A 210 15.39 8.58 5.86
CA GLU A 210 14.46 9.42 6.59
C GLU A 210 13.53 8.57 7.45
N ALA A 211 13.50 8.90 8.74
CA ALA A 211 12.57 8.29 9.69
C ALA A 211 11.14 8.67 9.31
N ARG A 212 10.28 7.67 9.07
CA ARG A 212 8.86 7.91 8.82
C ARG A 212 8.12 8.23 10.10
N LEU A 213 8.56 7.61 11.20
CA LEU A 213 7.92 7.72 12.49
C LEU A 213 8.47 8.89 13.32
N SER A 214 7.57 9.63 13.96
CA SER A 214 7.92 10.62 14.98
C SER A 214 8.59 9.93 16.17
N PRO A 215 9.61 10.52 16.81
CA PRO A 215 10.40 9.84 17.86
C PRO A 215 9.55 9.23 19.00
N ARG A 216 8.57 9.97 19.52
CA ARG A 216 7.69 9.47 20.60
C ARG A 216 6.78 8.32 20.17
N ILE A 217 6.33 8.32 18.91
CA ILE A 217 5.49 7.25 18.36
C ILE A 217 6.36 6.01 18.10
N PHE A 218 7.57 6.21 17.57
CA PHE A 218 8.56 5.14 17.42
C PHE A 218 8.86 4.46 18.76
N ASP A 219 9.17 5.22 19.81
CA ASP A 219 9.47 4.65 21.13
C ASP A 219 8.28 3.87 21.70
N TYR A 220 7.05 4.38 21.50
CA TYR A 220 5.83 3.71 21.93
C TYR A 220 5.60 2.39 21.19
N VAL A 221 5.67 2.41 19.85
CA VAL A 221 5.51 1.21 19.02
C VAL A 221 6.61 0.19 19.31
N LYS A 222 7.85 0.64 19.50
CA LYS A 222 8.95 -0.20 19.93
C LYS A 222 8.61 -0.91 21.24
N ALA A 223 8.25 -0.17 22.28
CA ALA A 223 7.89 -0.75 23.58
C ALA A 223 6.73 -1.77 23.44
N LYS A 224 5.67 -1.41 22.70
CA LYS A 224 4.52 -2.28 22.43
C LYS A 224 4.87 -3.54 21.65
N ALA A 225 5.76 -3.44 20.67
CA ALA A 225 6.25 -4.58 19.91
C ALA A 225 7.01 -5.55 20.82
N PHE A 226 7.86 -5.04 21.71
CA PHE A 226 8.61 -5.85 22.68
C PHE A 226 7.76 -6.43 23.82
N GLU A 227 6.55 -5.92 24.06
CA GLU A 227 5.56 -6.58 24.94
C GLU A 227 5.01 -7.88 24.31
N ARG A 228 5.21 -8.11 23.00
CA ARG A 228 4.81 -9.33 22.26
C ARG A 228 3.32 -9.68 22.32
N ASN A 229 2.46 -8.69 22.55
CA ASN A 229 1.01 -8.86 22.67
C ASN A 229 0.22 -8.22 21.53
N ASP A 230 0.83 -7.32 20.77
CA ASP A 230 0.20 -6.61 19.65
C ASP A 230 0.97 -6.87 18.35
N TRP A 231 0.42 -7.75 17.52
CA TRP A 231 1.03 -8.14 16.24
C TRP A 231 1.15 -6.97 15.26
N LEU A 232 0.26 -5.96 15.34
CA LEU A 232 0.31 -4.79 14.48
C LEU A 232 1.47 -3.87 14.88
N ALA A 233 1.68 -3.67 16.18
CA ALA A 233 2.84 -2.94 16.68
C ALA A 233 4.16 -3.61 16.26
N ILE A 234 4.22 -4.95 16.32
CA ILE A 234 5.38 -5.72 15.83
C ILE A 234 5.60 -5.49 14.34
N LEU A 235 4.55 -5.59 13.52
CA LEU A 235 4.65 -5.34 12.07
C LEU A 235 5.18 -3.94 11.75
N LEU A 236 4.63 -2.91 12.39
CA LEU A 236 5.02 -1.53 12.13
C LEU A 236 6.45 -1.25 12.59
N TYR A 237 6.86 -1.83 13.73
CA TYR A 237 8.25 -1.74 14.20
C TYR A 237 9.21 -2.40 13.20
N LEU A 238 8.93 -3.63 12.78
CA LEU A 238 9.79 -4.37 11.86
C LEU A 238 9.84 -3.73 10.46
N ASP A 239 8.72 -3.20 9.97
CA ASP A 239 8.68 -2.42 8.73
C ASP A 239 9.60 -1.20 8.80
N GLU A 240 9.59 -0.46 9.92
CA GLU A 240 10.49 0.68 10.11
C GLU A 240 11.96 0.27 10.27
N MET A 241 12.23 -0.87 10.92
CA MET A 241 13.59 -1.37 11.09
C MET A 241 14.19 -1.92 9.78
N SER A 242 13.38 -2.52 8.90
CA SER A 242 13.84 -3.06 7.60
C SER A 242 14.48 -2.01 6.68
N ARG A 243 14.16 -0.72 6.88
CA ARG A 243 14.69 0.40 6.09
C ARG A 243 16.01 0.95 6.63
N LYS A 244 16.31 0.72 7.91
CA LYS A 244 17.46 1.31 8.59
C LYS A 244 18.66 0.38 8.49
N THR A 245 19.83 0.96 8.32
CA THR A 245 21.09 0.21 8.47
C THR A 245 21.21 -0.26 9.91
N GLY A 246 21.09 -1.57 10.12
CA GLY A 246 21.15 -2.18 11.44
C GLY A 246 22.58 -2.50 11.90
N THR A 247 22.68 -2.87 13.17
CA THR A 247 23.78 -3.67 13.70
C THR A 247 23.35 -5.13 13.76
N GLU A 248 24.31 -6.05 13.91
CA GLU A 248 24.06 -7.47 14.13
C GLU A 248 23.03 -7.71 15.27
N ALA A 249 23.16 -6.97 16.38
CA ALA A 249 22.24 -7.07 17.51
C ALA A 249 20.79 -6.71 17.11
N THR A 250 20.61 -5.61 16.36
CA THR A 250 19.28 -5.21 15.90
C THR A 250 18.70 -6.16 14.85
N ALA A 251 19.54 -6.74 13.99
CA ALA A 251 19.12 -7.73 13.00
C ALA A 251 18.64 -9.02 13.69
N ARG A 252 19.41 -9.50 14.68
CA ARG A 252 19.04 -10.64 15.52
C ARG A 252 17.73 -10.42 16.27
N GLU A 253 17.56 -9.26 16.91
CA GLU A 253 16.33 -8.90 17.63
C GLU A 253 15.12 -8.85 16.67
N SER A 254 15.29 -8.24 15.50
CA SER A 254 14.24 -8.12 14.49
C SER A 254 13.83 -9.50 13.96
N TYR A 255 14.80 -10.37 13.69
CA TYR A 255 14.56 -11.76 13.30
C TYR A 255 13.79 -12.54 14.36
N GLN A 256 14.18 -12.46 15.64
CA GLN A 256 13.46 -13.13 16.73
C GLN A 256 12.02 -12.63 16.86
N LEU A 257 11.82 -11.31 16.77
CA LEU A 257 10.49 -10.72 16.84
C LEU A 257 9.62 -11.08 15.63
N ALA A 258 10.21 -11.20 14.44
CA ALA A 258 9.50 -11.65 13.24
C ALA A 258 9.05 -13.12 13.35
N LYS A 259 9.83 -13.98 14.02
CA LYS A 259 9.41 -15.35 14.32
C LYS A 259 8.19 -15.38 15.23
N ASP A 260 8.20 -14.57 16.29
CA ASP A 260 7.05 -14.46 17.20
C ASP A 260 5.81 -13.98 16.43
N LEU A 261 5.96 -12.97 15.58
CA LEU A 261 4.87 -12.46 14.73
C LEU A 261 4.21 -13.57 13.89
N LEU A 262 5.01 -14.44 13.27
CA LEU A 262 4.49 -15.55 12.46
C LEU A 262 3.66 -16.54 13.28
N THR A 263 3.95 -16.69 14.57
CA THR A 263 3.17 -17.54 15.49
C THR A 263 1.90 -16.87 16.01
N MET A 264 1.87 -15.54 16.06
CA MET A 264 0.72 -14.77 16.57
C MET A 264 -0.39 -14.61 15.54
N VAL A 265 -0.05 -14.63 14.25
CA VAL A 265 -0.98 -14.29 13.17
C VAL A 265 -1.31 -15.52 12.36
N GLU A 266 -2.56 -15.97 12.44
CA GLU A 266 -3.06 -17.02 11.57
C GLU A 266 -3.38 -16.49 10.17
N PRO A 267 -3.11 -17.27 9.11
CA PRO A 267 -3.53 -16.93 7.76
C PRO A 267 -5.05 -16.91 7.72
N SER A 268 -5.60 -15.73 7.54
CA SER A 268 -7.04 -15.58 7.31
C SER A 268 -7.25 -14.85 5.99
N LYS A 269 -8.29 -15.27 5.25
CA LYS A 269 -8.79 -14.47 4.12
C LYS A 269 -9.13 -13.04 4.58
N TYR A 270 -9.43 -12.86 5.88
CA TYR A 270 -9.74 -11.58 6.52
C TYR A 270 -8.56 -10.60 6.55
N LEU A 271 -7.31 -11.05 6.72
CA LEU A 271 -6.13 -10.18 6.61
C LEU A 271 -6.02 -9.51 5.24
N ARG A 272 -6.46 -10.21 4.17
CA ARG A 272 -6.51 -9.66 2.81
C ARG A 272 -7.73 -8.78 2.54
N THR A 273 -8.82 -8.99 3.27
CA THR A 273 -10.16 -8.45 2.94
C THR A 273 -10.71 -7.42 3.90
N GLN A 274 -10.03 -7.09 5.01
CA GLN A 274 -10.36 -5.88 5.80
C GLN A 274 -9.89 -4.63 5.05
N ASN A 275 -10.66 -4.32 4.00
CA ASN A 275 -10.34 -3.51 2.85
C ASN A 275 -11.00 -2.11 2.92
N SER A 276 -11.01 -1.44 4.07
CA SER A 276 -11.56 -0.07 4.18
C SER A 276 -10.57 0.99 4.66
N SER A 277 -9.55 0.60 5.45
CA SER A 277 -8.58 1.53 6.04
C SER A 277 -7.22 1.46 5.34
N LEU A 278 -6.67 2.63 5.01
CA LEU A 278 -5.30 2.79 4.51
C LEU A 278 -4.24 2.59 5.61
N LEU A 279 -4.65 2.39 6.86
CA LEU A 279 -3.74 2.13 7.99
C LEU A 279 -3.24 0.67 8.07
N GLN A 280 -3.70 -0.22 7.20
CA GLN A 280 -3.27 -1.61 7.28
C GLN A 280 -1.82 -1.78 6.76
N PRO A 281 -0.98 -2.56 7.46
CA PRO A 281 0.39 -2.83 7.05
C PRO A 281 0.38 -3.59 5.71
N ARG A 282 1.28 -3.19 4.80
CA ARG A 282 1.35 -3.77 3.45
C ARG A 282 1.95 -5.17 3.43
N ASN A 283 2.86 -5.45 4.35
CA ASN A 283 3.64 -6.68 4.36
C ASN A 283 2.97 -7.74 5.23
N LEU A 284 2.82 -8.94 4.69
CA LEU A 284 2.33 -10.09 5.44
C LEU A 284 3.42 -10.62 6.39
N PRO A 285 3.06 -11.34 7.47
CA PRO A 285 4.02 -11.88 8.44
C PRO A 285 5.15 -12.70 7.82
N TRP A 286 4.84 -13.52 6.79
CA TRP A 286 5.85 -14.31 6.09
C TRP A 286 6.93 -13.44 5.44
N ARG A 287 6.52 -12.31 4.85
CA ARG A 287 7.41 -11.37 4.16
C ARG A 287 8.34 -10.68 5.15
N VAL A 288 7.79 -10.29 6.30
CA VAL A 288 8.56 -9.65 7.36
C VAL A 288 9.59 -10.62 7.96
N LEU A 289 9.24 -11.90 8.13
CA LEU A 289 10.22 -12.91 8.56
C LEU A 289 11.30 -13.14 7.50
N HIS A 290 10.93 -13.23 6.22
CA HIS A 290 11.89 -13.35 5.12
C HIS A 290 12.93 -12.21 5.15
N ASP A 291 12.46 -10.97 5.16
CA ASP A 291 13.34 -9.79 5.10
C ASP A 291 14.22 -9.66 6.37
N ALA A 292 13.69 -10.02 7.54
CA ALA A 292 14.46 -10.04 8.78
C ALA A 292 15.51 -11.17 8.82
N ALA A 293 15.17 -12.36 8.31
CA ALA A 293 16.11 -13.48 8.20
C ALA A 293 17.24 -13.18 7.21
N GLU A 294 16.91 -12.63 6.04
CA GLU A 294 17.88 -12.20 5.03
C GLU A 294 18.85 -11.15 5.59
N SER A 295 18.32 -10.15 6.30
CA SER A 295 19.13 -9.13 6.97
C SER A 295 20.08 -9.76 8.01
N TYR A 296 19.61 -10.71 8.82
CA TYR A 296 20.44 -11.34 9.84
C TYR A 296 21.52 -12.27 9.25
N LEU A 297 21.21 -13.00 8.17
CA LEU A 297 22.18 -13.85 7.47
C LEU A 297 23.43 -13.10 7.02
N SER A 298 23.31 -11.81 6.68
CA SER A 298 24.45 -10.98 6.27
C SER A 298 25.53 -10.81 7.36
N TYR A 299 25.19 -11.05 8.64
CA TYR A 299 26.13 -10.97 9.77
C TYR A 299 26.64 -12.35 10.23
N LEU A 300 26.03 -13.44 9.76
CA LEU A 300 26.34 -14.79 10.22
C LEU A 300 27.39 -15.44 9.34
N GLY A 301 28.41 -16.04 9.97
CA GLY A 301 29.30 -16.99 9.29
C GLY A 301 28.63 -18.37 9.15
N GLU A 302 29.09 -19.17 8.20
CA GLU A 302 28.63 -20.56 8.03
C GLU A 302 28.71 -21.33 9.35
N GLY A 303 27.57 -21.92 9.77
CA GLY A 303 27.44 -22.56 11.08
C GLY A 303 26.02 -23.01 11.37
N ALA A 304 25.79 -23.57 12.56
CA ALA A 304 24.49 -24.11 12.95
C ALA A 304 23.39 -23.02 12.97
N GLU A 305 23.73 -21.82 13.45
CA GLU A 305 22.81 -20.68 13.46
C GLU A 305 22.49 -20.20 12.04
N TYR A 306 23.50 -20.07 11.17
CA TYR A 306 23.31 -19.74 9.76
C TYR A 306 22.35 -20.72 9.07
N ASN A 307 22.56 -22.03 9.24
CA ASN A 307 21.69 -23.07 8.66
C ASN A 307 20.25 -22.99 9.18
N GLN A 308 20.05 -22.64 10.46
CA GLN A 308 18.72 -22.48 11.04
C GLN A 308 18.01 -21.24 10.46
N VAL A 309 18.71 -20.11 10.36
CA VAL A 309 18.12 -18.87 9.80
C VAL A 309 17.81 -19.06 8.31
N GLN A 310 18.69 -19.75 7.57
CA GLN A 310 18.46 -20.10 6.17
C GLN A 310 17.23 -21.01 6.02
N SER A 311 17.07 -22.02 6.88
CA SER A 311 15.88 -22.88 6.90
C SER A 311 14.60 -22.09 7.19
N ASP A 312 14.65 -21.14 8.14
CA ASP A 312 13.51 -20.29 8.46
C ASP A 312 13.15 -19.35 7.29
N LEU A 313 14.13 -18.82 6.56
CA LEU A 313 13.93 -18.03 5.35
C LEU A 313 13.21 -18.85 4.27
N GLU A 314 13.66 -20.09 4.02
CA GLU A 314 13.00 -20.98 3.06
C GLU A 314 11.57 -21.34 3.47
N ASN A 315 11.36 -21.59 4.76
CA ASN A 315 10.03 -21.87 5.29
C ASN A 315 9.11 -20.65 5.21
N ALA A 316 9.63 -19.43 5.38
CA ALA A 316 8.87 -18.20 5.19
C ALA A 316 8.37 -18.07 3.74
N ILE A 317 9.21 -18.40 2.73
CA ILE A 317 8.80 -18.40 1.32
C ILE A 317 7.70 -19.45 1.06
N ARG A 318 7.87 -20.68 1.59
CA ARG A 318 6.85 -21.73 1.49
C ARG A 318 5.54 -21.31 2.15
N ASP A 319 5.60 -20.69 3.32
CA ASP A 319 4.43 -20.14 4.00
C ASP A 319 3.76 -19.05 3.13
N GLY A 320 4.54 -18.15 2.53
CA GLY A 320 4.03 -17.14 1.60
C GLY A 320 3.21 -17.75 0.46
N LEU A 321 3.76 -18.77 -0.20
CA LEU A 321 3.10 -19.48 -1.29
C LEU A 321 1.88 -20.30 -0.86
N PHE A 322 2.05 -21.23 0.08
CA PHE A 322 1.05 -22.26 0.34
C PHE A 322 0.07 -21.87 1.44
N LYS A 323 0.57 -21.20 2.48
CA LYS A 323 -0.20 -20.87 3.67
C LYS A 323 -0.91 -19.52 3.52
N TYR A 324 -0.23 -18.52 2.94
CA TYR A 324 -0.81 -17.21 2.67
C TYR A 324 -1.38 -17.09 1.26
N SER A 325 -0.98 -17.92 0.28
CA SER A 325 -1.37 -17.81 -1.14
C SER A 325 -0.97 -16.48 -1.77
N ASP A 326 0.19 -15.95 -1.38
CA ASP A 326 0.72 -14.65 -1.81
C ASP A 326 1.56 -14.78 -3.07
N VAL A 327 1.10 -14.16 -4.15
CA VAL A 327 1.80 -14.19 -5.45
C VAL A 327 3.14 -13.47 -5.38
N SER A 328 3.31 -12.53 -4.45
CA SER A 328 4.60 -11.85 -4.25
C SER A 328 5.69 -12.75 -3.67
N ALA A 329 5.34 -13.94 -3.15
CA ALA A 329 6.31 -14.95 -2.72
C ALA A 329 6.94 -15.71 -3.90
N VAL A 330 6.32 -15.67 -5.08
CA VAL A 330 6.71 -16.50 -6.23
C VAL A 330 8.11 -16.18 -6.75
N PRO A 331 8.52 -14.91 -6.99
CA PRO A 331 9.88 -14.62 -7.45
C PRO A 331 10.96 -15.19 -6.52
N PHE A 332 10.73 -15.17 -5.20
CA PHE A 332 11.64 -15.71 -4.19
C PHE A 332 11.71 -17.24 -4.26
N ALA A 333 10.55 -17.89 -4.40
CA ALA A 333 10.46 -19.34 -4.52
C ALA A 333 11.18 -19.88 -5.77
N LEU A 334 11.08 -19.18 -6.89
CA LEU A 334 11.72 -19.60 -8.16
C LEU A 334 13.24 -19.52 -8.11
N ARG A 335 13.82 -18.65 -7.27
CA ARG A 335 15.26 -18.49 -7.09
C ARG A 335 15.85 -19.45 -6.06
N GLN A 336 15.05 -19.96 -5.13
CA GLN A 336 15.51 -20.78 -4.03
C GLN A 336 15.55 -22.28 -4.41
N PRO A 337 16.72 -22.94 -4.44
CA PRO A 337 16.86 -24.32 -4.91
C PRO A 337 16.03 -25.37 -4.13
N GLY A 338 15.59 -25.07 -2.91
CA GLY A 338 14.85 -25.98 -2.05
C GLY A 338 13.32 -25.80 -2.04
N VAL A 339 12.76 -24.77 -2.68
CA VAL A 339 11.32 -24.46 -2.57
C VAL A 339 10.52 -25.13 -3.69
N THR A 340 10.98 -25.00 -4.93
CA THR A 340 10.33 -25.62 -6.09
C THR A 340 11.39 -26.14 -7.05
N GLU A 341 11.23 -27.37 -7.53
CA GLU A 341 12.17 -27.95 -8.48
C GLU A 341 12.15 -27.18 -9.80
N LYS A 342 13.33 -26.68 -10.23
CA LYS A 342 13.47 -25.90 -11.46
C LYS A 342 12.98 -26.72 -12.67
N HIS A 343 12.18 -26.10 -13.54
CA HIS A 343 11.57 -26.71 -14.74
C HIS A 343 10.51 -27.79 -14.47
N SER A 344 10.13 -28.04 -13.22
CA SER A 344 8.94 -28.85 -12.90
C SER A 344 7.67 -28.16 -13.39
N LYS A 345 6.57 -28.91 -13.51
CA LYS A 345 5.27 -28.35 -13.92
C LYS A 345 4.82 -27.22 -12.98
N GLU A 346 5.01 -27.39 -11.68
CA GLU A 346 4.70 -26.37 -10.67
C GLU A 346 5.57 -25.11 -10.84
N TRP A 347 6.86 -25.28 -11.10
CA TRP A 347 7.76 -24.15 -11.36
C TRP A 347 7.31 -23.33 -12.58
N ILE A 348 6.88 -24.00 -13.65
CA ILE A 348 6.37 -23.32 -14.86
C ILE A 348 5.08 -22.56 -14.56
N GLU A 349 4.15 -23.16 -13.81
CA GLU A 349 2.89 -22.52 -13.41
C GLU A 349 3.15 -21.27 -12.55
N LEU A 350 4.04 -21.37 -11.56
CA LEU A 350 4.44 -20.27 -10.70
C LEU A 350 5.16 -19.16 -11.49
N ALA A 351 6.15 -19.51 -12.31
CA ALA A 351 6.85 -18.54 -13.15
C ALA A 351 5.89 -17.80 -14.10
N THR A 352 4.89 -18.50 -14.64
CA THR A 352 3.86 -17.89 -15.50
C THR A 352 2.98 -16.91 -14.73
N GLN A 353 2.57 -17.27 -13.51
CA GLN A 353 1.80 -16.36 -12.65
C GLN A 353 2.61 -15.11 -12.28
N SER A 354 3.88 -15.28 -11.90
CA SER A 354 4.77 -14.17 -11.55
C SER A 354 5.00 -13.23 -12.73
N ALA A 355 5.31 -13.79 -13.90
CA ALA A 355 5.47 -13.04 -15.14
C ALA A 355 4.18 -12.27 -15.52
N SER A 356 3.00 -12.87 -15.32
CA SER A 356 1.71 -12.22 -15.61
C SER A 356 1.40 -11.01 -14.71
N VAL A 357 2.01 -10.93 -13.52
CA VAL A 357 1.91 -9.77 -12.62
C VAL A 357 2.94 -8.68 -12.96
N GLY A 358 3.84 -8.94 -13.90
CA GLY A 358 4.82 -7.97 -14.40
C GLY A 358 6.25 -8.19 -13.91
N ASP A 359 6.59 -9.38 -13.39
CA ASP A 359 7.96 -9.69 -13.00
C ASP A 359 8.84 -10.02 -14.24
N ALA A 360 9.78 -9.11 -14.53
CA ALA A 360 10.66 -9.22 -15.69
C ALA A 360 11.60 -10.44 -15.59
N ASP A 361 12.04 -10.80 -14.40
CA ASP A 361 12.99 -11.90 -14.16
C ASP A 361 12.32 -13.27 -14.33
N SER A 362 11.10 -13.44 -13.81
CA SER A 362 10.31 -14.66 -14.04
C SER A 362 10.01 -14.84 -15.53
N SER A 363 9.72 -13.75 -16.24
CA SER A 363 9.56 -13.77 -17.70
C SER A 363 10.84 -14.22 -18.41
N LEU A 364 12.01 -13.79 -17.93
CA LEU A 364 13.31 -14.20 -18.47
C LEU A 364 13.58 -15.69 -18.23
N GLN A 365 13.28 -16.18 -17.02
CA GLN A 365 13.45 -17.60 -16.69
C GLN A 365 12.56 -18.50 -17.54
N LEU A 366 11.31 -18.09 -17.77
CA LEU A 366 10.40 -18.77 -18.70
C LEU A 366 10.96 -18.75 -20.13
N ALA A 367 11.48 -17.61 -20.58
CA ALA A 367 12.11 -17.51 -21.88
C ALA A 367 13.22 -18.56 -22.02
N PHE A 368 14.17 -18.63 -21.08
CA PHE A 368 15.25 -19.62 -21.16
C PHE A 368 14.77 -21.06 -21.10
N TYR A 369 13.74 -21.36 -20.31
CA TYR A 369 13.13 -22.69 -20.29
C TYR A 369 12.58 -23.08 -21.67
N TYR A 370 11.76 -22.23 -22.30
CA TYR A 370 11.16 -22.52 -23.60
C TYR A 370 12.17 -22.46 -24.75
N LEU A 371 13.12 -21.52 -24.73
CA LEU A 371 14.22 -21.48 -25.71
C LEU A 371 15.02 -22.79 -25.70
N SER A 372 15.25 -23.36 -24.51
CA SER A 372 15.94 -24.65 -24.39
C SER A 372 15.06 -25.82 -24.85
N LYS A 373 13.80 -25.83 -24.43
CA LYS A 373 12.84 -26.89 -24.75
C LYS A 373 12.52 -26.97 -26.25
N ASP A 374 12.40 -25.82 -26.91
CA ASP A 374 11.93 -25.72 -28.29
C ASP A 374 13.09 -25.74 -29.31
N GLY A 375 14.33 -25.87 -28.83
CA GLY A 375 15.53 -26.05 -29.67
C GLY A 375 16.11 -24.75 -30.21
N TRP A 376 15.81 -23.60 -29.59
CA TRP A 376 16.48 -22.35 -29.90
C TRP A 376 17.89 -22.30 -29.32
N ARG A 377 18.10 -22.88 -28.12
CA ARG A 377 19.39 -22.86 -27.42
C ARG A 377 19.71 -24.18 -26.69
N PRO A 378 20.94 -24.72 -26.78
CA PRO A 378 21.96 -24.36 -27.78
C PRO A 378 21.44 -24.65 -29.19
N ALA A 379 21.91 -23.90 -30.19
CA ALA A 379 21.51 -24.12 -31.58
C ALA A 379 22.04 -25.48 -32.07
N GLU A 380 21.14 -26.41 -32.38
CA GLU A 380 21.51 -27.70 -32.96
C GLU A 380 21.66 -27.56 -34.49
N PRO A 381 22.78 -28.01 -35.10
CA PRO A 381 22.96 -27.91 -36.54
C PRO A 381 21.86 -28.67 -37.29
N ASN A 382 21.26 -28.02 -38.28
CA ASN A 382 20.18 -28.54 -39.14
C ASN A 382 18.81 -28.78 -38.47
N LYS A 383 18.59 -28.27 -37.26
CA LYS A 383 17.28 -28.38 -36.59
C LYS A 383 16.65 -27.01 -36.46
N ARG A 384 15.45 -26.85 -37.00
CA ARG A 384 14.66 -25.63 -36.82
C ARG A 384 13.97 -25.63 -35.45
N PRO A 385 13.87 -24.48 -34.78
CA PRO A 385 13.12 -24.38 -33.54
C PRO A 385 11.63 -24.67 -33.77
N ARG A 386 10.95 -25.21 -32.74
CA ARG A 386 9.58 -25.73 -32.85
C ARG A 386 8.51 -24.67 -32.62
N GLU A 387 8.67 -23.85 -31.58
CA GLU A 387 7.68 -22.89 -31.11
C GLU A 387 8.34 -21.56 -30.77
N TRP A 388 7.59 -20.46 -30.88
CA TRP A 388 8.06 -19.09 -30.60
C TRP A 388 7.86 -18.68 -29.14
N THR A 389 7.32 -19.55 -28.29
CA THR A 389 6.98 -19.25 -26.89
C THR A 389 8.15 -18.64 -26.12
N GLY A 390 9.37 -19.17 -26.29
CA GLY A 390 10.57 -18.61 -25.64
C GLY A 390 10.98 -17.23 -26.15
N ILE A 391 10.75 -16.96 -27.44
CA ILE A 391 10.99 -15.65 -28.06
C ILE A 391 10.01 -14.61 -27.51
N GLU A 392 8.73 -14.97 -27.43
CA GLU A 392 7.68 -14.10 -26.90
C GLU A 392 7.96 -13.73 -25.43
N TRP A 393 8.31 -14.71 -24.59
CA TRP A 393 8.68 -14.45 -23.19
C TRP A 393 9.93 -13.60 -23.05
N LEU A 394 10.92 -13.73 -23.93
CA LEU A 394 12.10 -12.86 -23.94
C LEU A 394 11.71 -11.42 -24.27
N GLY A 395 10.82 -11.23 -25.25
CA GLY A 395 10.26 -9.93 -25.59
C GLY A 395 9.45 -9.30 -24.44
N VAL A 396 8.64 -10.09 -23.73
CA VAL A 396 7.91 -9.65 -22.53
C VAL A 396 8.87 -9.25 -21.42
N SER A 397 9.92 -10.05 -21.16
CA SER A 397 10.94 -9.72 -20.18
C SER A 397 11.67 -8.41 -20.51
N ALA A 398 11.96 -8.18 -21.80
CA ALA A 398 12.57 -6.94 -22.26
C ALA A 398 11.65 -5.73 -21.98
N ALA A 399 10.38 -5.80 -22.40
CA ALA A 399 9.40 -4.73 -22.19
C ALA A 399 9.18 -4.44 -20.69
N LEU A 400 9.11 -5.47 -19.84
CA LEU A 400 8.95 -5.34 -18.39
C LEU A 400 10.21 -4.82 -17.67
N SER A 401 11.35 -4.71 -18.37
CA SER A 401 12.58 -4.18 -17.76
C SER A 401 12.56 -2.64 -17.66
N ALA A 402 11.56 -1.96 -18.22
CA ALA A 402 11.35 -0.54 -17.96
C ALA A 402 11.12 -0.29 -16.44
N PRO A 403 11.72 0.76 -15.85
CA PRO A 403 12.36 1.91 -16.49
C PRO A 403 13.86 1.75 -16.81
N ASP A 404 14.48 0.59 -16.56
CA ASP A 404 15.92 0.41 -16.80
C ASP A 404 16.23 0.15 -18.27
N THR A 405 16.63 1.21 -18.98
CA THR A 405 16.90 1.16 -20.43
C THR A 405 18.00 0.16 -20.81
N GLY A 406 19.04 0.02 -19.99
CA GLY A 406 20.18 -0.87 -20.26
C GLY A 406 19.78 -2.36 -20.35
N PRO A 407 19.22 -2.95 -19.28
CA PRO A 407 18.69 -4.31 -19.29
C PRO A 407 17.67 -4.57 -20.40
N MET A 408 16.76 -3.62 -20.65
CA MET A 408 15.78 -3.73 -21.74
C MET A 408 16.46 -3.86 -23.11
N VAL A 409 17.38 -2.95 -23.44
CA VAL A 409 18.10 -2.95 -24.72
C VAL A 409 18.95 -4.22 -24.86
N ALA A 410 19.62 -4.66 -23.79
CA ALA A 410 20.42 -5.88 -23.81
C ALA A 410 19.57 -7.12 -24.15
N LYS A 411 18.35 -7.23 -23.59
CA LYS A 411 17.41 -8.32 -23.89
C LYS A 411 16.91 -8.28 -25.33
N TYR A 412 16.56 -7.11 -25.87
CA TYR A 412 16.17 -6.97 -27.28
C TYR A 412 17.31 -7.29 -28.25
N LEU A 413 18.53 -6.86 -27.94
CA LEU A 413 19.71 -7.23 -28.73
C LEU A 413 19.96 -8.74 -28.69
N GLY A 414 19.92 -9.36 -27.51
CA GLY A 414 20.04 -10.81 -27.37
C GLY A 414 18.97 -11.56 -28.18
N LEU A 415 17.75 -11.04 -28.19
CA LEU A 415 16.65 -11.57 -29.01
C LEU A 415 16.92 -11.45 -30.52
N ALA A 416 17.38 -10.29 -30.99
CA ALA A 416 17.71 -10.06 -32.39
C ALA A 416 18.86 -10.97 -32.87
N HIS A 417 19.90 -11.13 -32.05
CA HIS A 417 21.01 -12.07 -32.32
C HIS A 417 20.53 -13.51 -32.41
N LEU A 418 19.70 -13.95 -31.45
CA LEU A 418 19.14 -15.29 -31.46
C LEU A 418 18.31 -15.55 -32.73
N LEU A 419 17.48 -14.59 -33.16
CA LEU A 419 16.67 -14.72 -34.36
C LEU A 419 17.53 -14.81 -35.64
N ARG A 420 18.60 -14.01 -35.74
CA ARG A 420 19.53 -14.08 -36.87
C ARG A 420 20.29 -15.40 -36.95
N GLU A 421 20.74 -15.97 -35.82
CA GLU A 421 21.40 -17.27 -35.80
C GLU A 421 20.52 -18.40 -36.38
N HIS A 422 19.21 -18.25 -36.28
CA HIS A 422 18.22 -19.19 -36.84
C HIS A 422 17.63 -18.76 -38.19
N GLY A 423 18.14 -17.68 -38.80
CA GLY A 423 17.75 -17.20 -40.12
C GLY A 423 16.54 -16.26 -40.18
N TYR A 424 16.04 -15.79 -39.04
CA TYR A 424 14.91 -14.85 -38.92
C TYR A 424 15.40 -13.40 -38.81
N VAL A 425 16.14 -12.96 -39.84
CA VAL A 425 16.82 -11.65 -39.83
C VAL A 425 15.82 -10.49 -39.79
N ASP A 426 14.76 -10.56 -40.59
CA ASP A 426 13.75 -9.51 -40.69
C ASP A 426 12.96 -9.37 -39.36
N GLU A 427 12.60 -10.48 -38.73
CA GLU A 427 11.96 -10.49 -37.42
C GLU A 427 12.89 -9.92 -36.35
N GLY A 428 14.18 -10.28 -36.36
CA GLY A 428 15.18 -9.70 -35.46
C GLY A 428 15.24 -8.17 -35.57
N MET A 429 15.20 -7.64 -36.80
CA MET A 429 15.18 -6.20 -37.05
C MET A 429 13.90 -5.53 -36.53
N SER A 430 12.75 -6.18 -36.68
CA SER A 430 11.46 -5.66 -36.17
C SER A 430 11.43 -5.52 -34.65
N TRP A 431 12.09 -6.42 -33.91
CA TRP A 431 12.22 -6.31 -32.46
C TRP A 431 13.10 -5.12 -32.03
N ILE A 432 14.09 -4.76 -32.84
CA ILE A 432 14.89 -3.55 -32.59
C ILE A 432 14.06 -2.29 -32.84
N ASP A 433 13.21 -2.27 -33.87
CA ASP A 433 12.27 -1.17 -34.10
C ASP A 433 11.29 -1.04 -32.92
N PHE A 434 10.74 -2.16 -32.46
CA PHE A 434 9.86 -2.19 -31.27
C PHE A 434 10.56 -1.69 -30.01
N ALA A 435 11.84 -2.01 -29.81
CA ALA A 435 12.63 -1.50 -28.69
C ALA A 435 12.76 0.03 -28.73
N LYS A 436 12.99 0.61 -29.91
CA LYS A 436 13.06 2.07 -30.10
C LYS A 436 11.72 2.75 -29.80
N GLU A 437 10.62 2.18 -30.30
CA GLU A 437 9.27 2.67 -30.04
C GLU A 437 8.96 2.63 -28.53
N SER A 438 9.19 1.48 -27.88
CA SER A 438 8.97 1.28 -26.44
C SER A 438 9.78 2.28 -25.58
N MET A 439 11.04 2.52 -25.93
CA MET A 439 11.87 3.55 -25.27
C MET A 439 11.33 4.96 -25.47
N GLY A 440 10.89 5.27 -26.69
CA GLY A 440 10.38 6.59 -27.05
C GLY A 440 9.07 6.92 -26.35
N GLU A 441 8.13 5.98 -26.33
CA GLU A 441 6.84 6.13 -25.64
C GLU A 441 7.00 6.29 -24.12
N ALA A 442 7.92 5.52 -23.52
CA ALA A 442 8.19 5.58 -22.08
C ALA A 442 9.13 6.73 -21.68
N GLY A 443 9.69 7.47 -22.63
CA GLY A 443 10.61 8.59 -22.37
C GLY A 443 11.94 8.17 -21.71
N LEU A 444 12.39 6.94 -21.94
CA LEU A 444 13.54 6.32 -21.25
C LEU A 444 14.92 6.65 -21.85
N ASP A 445 14.95 7.29 -23.01
CA ASP A 445 16.19 7.66 -23.73
C ASP A 445 16.18 9.14 -24.18
N PRO A 446 16.21 10.10 -23.25
CA PRO A 446 16.08 11.53 -23.58
C PRO A 446 17.22 12.06 -24.48
N ASP A 447 18.41 11.48 -24.37
CA ASP A 447 19.59 11.86 -25.16
C ASP A 447 19.68 11.10 -26.50
N ASN A 448 18.71 10.23 -26.82
CA ASN A 448 18.72 9.32 -27.97
C ASN A 448 19.98 8.44 -28.06
N ARG A 449 20.65 8.17 -26.93
CA ARG A 449 21.90 7.40 -26.93
C ARG A 449 21.66 5.97 -27.37
N TRP A 450 20.63 5.33 -26.84
CA TRP A 450 20.28 3.96 -27.18
C TRP A 450 19.58 3.87 -28.52
N ASN A 451 18.74 4.85 -28.86
CA ASN A 451 18.12 4.94 -30.18
C ASN A 451 19.19 4.99 -31.30
N ASN A 452 20.21 5.84 -31.13
CA ASN A 452 21.33 5.94 -32.06
C ASN A 452 22.14 4.64 -32.12
N TYR A 453 22.46 4.03 -30.97
CA TYR A 453 23.17 2.74 -30.92
C TYR A 453 22.41 1.64 -31.67
N LEU A 454 21.10 1.52 -31.45
CA LEU A 454 20.25 0.57 -32.16
C LEU A 454 20.13 0.91 -33.66
N GLY A 455 20.19 2.18 -34.04
CA GLY A 455 20.27 2.62 -35.44
C GLY A 455 21.59 2.19 -36.11
N GLU A 456 22.73 2.42 -35.47
CA GLU A 456 24.03 1.95 -35.95
C GLU A 456 24.06 0.43 -36.09
N PHE A 457 23.51 -0.28 -35.10
CA PHE A 457 23.36 -1.72 -35.13
C PHE A 457 22.55 -2.20 -36.34
N GLN A 458 21.36 -1.61 -36.57
CA GLN A 458 20.52 -1.94 -37.72
C GLN A 458 21.19 -1.67 -39.08
N LEU A 459 21.98 -0.60 -39.19
CA LEU A 459 22.76 -0.30 -40.40
C LEU A 459 23.86 -1.35 -40.61
N ALA A 460 24.64 -1.64 -39.57
CA ALA A 460 25.65 -2.70 -39.60
C ALA A 460 25.06 -4.05 -39.99
N TRP A 461 23.82 -4.32 -39.61
CA TRP A 461 23.12 -5.58 -39.86
C TRP A 461 22.56 -5.72 -41.28
N LYS A 462 22.25 -4.61 -41.96
CA LYS A 462 21.79 -4.60 -43.36
C LYS A 462 22.95 -4.76 -44.35
N ASP A 463 24.13 -4.26 -43.98
CA ASP A 463 25.35 -4.42 -44.78
C ASP A 463 25.87 -5.85 -44.60
N THR A 464 25.36 -6.78 -45.41
CA THR A 464 25.77 -8.20 -45.41
C THR A 464 27.23 -8.44 -45.79
N ASP A 465 27.91 -7.43 -46.33
CA ASP A 465 29.33 -7.52 -46.61
C ASP A 465 30.09 -7.61 -45.28
N GLU A 466 31.08 -8.51 -45.22
CA GLU A 466 31.98 -8.82 -44.07
C GLU A 466 32.80 -7.59 -43.61
N SER A 467 32.13 -6.48 -43.36
CA SER A 467 32.71 -5.23 -42.95
C SER A 467 33.21 -5.39 -41.53
N GLU A 468 34.40 -4.83 -41.29
CA GLU A 468 34.97 -4.63 -39.96
C GLU A 468 33.98 -3.97 -38.99
N PHE A 469 32.98 -3.27 -39.53
CA PHE A 469 31.87 -2.64 -38.82
C PHE A 469 30.92 -3.65 -38.15
N LEU A 470 30.58 -4.76 -38.82
CA LEU A 470 29.70 -5.80 -38.28
C LEU A 470 30.36 -6.54 -37.10
N LYS A 471 31.67 -6.80 -37.20
CA LYS A 471 32.48 -7.42 -36.12
C LYS A 471 32.46 -6.64 -34.80
N LYS A 472 32.23 -5.32 -34.84
CA LYS A 472 32.11 -4.48 -33.63
C LYS A 472 30.85 -4.82 -32.81
N TYR A 473 29.78 -5.23 -33.49
CA TYR A 473 28.47 -5.52 -32.87
C TYR A 473 28.18 -7.02 -32.81
N GLU A 474 28.90 -7.84 -33.57
CA GLU A 474 28.78 -9.29 -33.57
C GLU A 474 29.33 -9.87 -32.26
N LYS A 475 28.48 -9.87 -31.24
CA LYS A 475 28.59 -10.81 -30.13
C LYS A 475 27.70 -12.01 -30.44
N SER A 476 28.10 -13.20 -29.99
CA SER A 476 27.22 -14.36 -30.11
C SER A 476 25.94 -14.12 -29.30
N SER A 477 24.81 -14.69 -29.73
CA SER A 477 23.60 -14.70 -28.90
C SER A 477 23.92 -15.29 -27.52
N GLU A 478 24.81 -16.28 -27.46
CA GLU A 478 25.31 -16.88 -26.23
C GLU A 478 26.03 -15.89 -25.31
N GLU A 479 26.74 -14.88 -25.81
CA GLU A 479 27.38 -13.87 -24.96
C GLU A 479 26.33 -12.95 -24.33
N PHE A 480 25.38 -12.45 -25.14
CA PHE A 480 24.30 -11.60 -24.63
C PHE A 480 23.38 -12.35 -23.67
N LEU A 481 22.89 -13.52 -24.08
CA LEU A 481 22.01 -14.35 -23.27
C LEU A 481 22.75 -14.98 -22.08
N GLY A 482 24.03 -15.31 -22.22
CA GLY A 482 24.86 -15.81 -21.12
C GLY A 482 25.18 -14.74 -20.08
N GLN A 483 25.26 -13.47 -20.47
CA GLN A 483 25.30 -12.35 -19.51
C GLN A 483 23.96 -12.20 -18.79
N LEU A 484 22.83 -12.37 -19.50
CA LEU A 484 21.49 -12.30 -18.92
C LEU A 484 21.16 -13.49 -18.00
N GLU A 485 21.74 -14.67 -18.23
CA GLU A 485 21.53 -15.87 -17.38
C GLU A 485 22.35 -15.84 -16.08
N ARG A 486 23.40 -15.00 -16.02
CA ARG A 486 24.24 -14.81 -14.82
C ARG A 486 23.68 -13.80 -13.82
N VAL A 487 22.66 -13.03 -14.23
CA VAL A 487 21.90 -12.11 -13.38
C VAL A 487 20.70 -12.86 -12.83
#